data_AF-A0A8X6FZQ4-F1
#
_entry.id   AF-A0A8X6FZQ4-F1
#
_cell.length_a   1.000
_cell.length_b   1.000
_cell.length_c   1.000
_cell.angle_alpha   90.00
_cell.angle_beta   90.00
_cell.angle_gamma   90.00
#
_symmetry.space_group_name_H-M   'P 1'
#
loop_
_entity.id
_entity.type
_entity.pdbx_description
1 polymer ?
#
loop_
_entity_poly.entity_id
_entity_poly.type
_entity_poly.pdbx_seq_one_letter_code
_entity_poly.pdbx_strand_id
1 'polypeptide(L)'
;MEDATRSECLFELSDDFGHLLNVQSFSDINIKCGGITIPSHKSILSARSSVFATMIHNKQMREGIEHEMDIFDTDISVLKIMLLHMYTGKLAIRLFLRHWMSWLPQISTSCLA
;
A
#
# COMPACT_ATOMS: atom_id res chain seq x y z
N MET A 1 -24.32 10.47 19.70
CA MET A 1 -23.43 11.59 19.32
C MET A 1 -21.97 11.18 19.42
N GLU A 2 -21.55 10.46 20.47
CA GLU A 2 -20.18 9.97 20.65
C GLU A 2 -19.67 9.02 19.53
N ASP A 3 -20.55 8.19 18.95
CA ASP A 3 -20.15 7.22 17.91
C ASP A 3 -19.79 7.87 16.56
N ALA A 4 -20.45 8.98 16.21
CA ALA A 4 -20.15 9.76 15.00
C ALA A 4 -18.78 10.45 15.10
N THR A 5 -18.50 11.06 16.26
CA THR A 5 -17.21 11.70 16.54
C THR A 5 -16.06 10.68 16.54
N ARG A 6 -16.27 9.48 17.11
CA ARG A 6 -15.27 8.41 17.06
C ARG A 6 -14.99 7.97 15.62
N SER A 7 -16.01 7.90 14.77
CA SER A 7 -15.84 7.54 13.36
C SER A 7 -15.07 8.62 12.59
N GLU A 8 -15.32 9.90 12.83
CA GLU A 8 -14.63 11.02 12.16
C GLU A 8 -13.14 11.06 12.48
N CYS A 9 -12.76 10.96 13.76
CA CYS A 9 -11.34 10.95 14.15
C CYS A 9 -10.57 9.76 13.56
N LEU A 10 -11.23 8.61 13.36
CA LEU A 10 -10.60 7.45 12.72
C LEU A 10 -10.38 7.66 11.21
N PHE A 11 -11.26 8.41 10.54
CA PHE A 11 -11.07 8.77 9.13
C PHE A 11 -9.92 9.76 8.95
N GLU A 12 -9.84 10.78 9.81
CA GLU A 12 -8.74 11.74 9.82
C GLU A 12 -7.40 11.03 10.06
N LEU A 13 -7.31 10.19 11.09
CA LEU A 13 -6.09 9.40 11.36
C LEU A 13 -5.70 8.51 10.16
N SER A 14 -6.68 7.88 9.51
CA SER A 14 -6.45 7.11 8.30
C SER A 14 -5.88 7.97 7.18
N ASP A 15 -6.37 9.19 6.99
CA ASP A 15 -5.91 10.09 5.92
C ASP A 15 -4.52 10.65 6.23
N ASP A 16 -4.22 10.96 7.49
CA ASP A 16 -2.90 11.37 7.95
C ASP A 16 -1.83 10.30 7.68
N PHE A 17 -2.12 9.03 8.00
CA PHE A 17 -1.20 7.94 7.68
C PHE A 17 -1.08 7.71 6.16
N GLY A 18 -2.16 7.90 5.40
CA GLY A 18 -2.09 7.89 3.94
C GLY A 18 -1.18 8.99 3.40
N HIS A 19 -1.27 10.18 3.98
CA HIS A 19 -0.41 11.31 3.65
C HIS A 19 1.06 11.00 3.97
N LEU A 20 1.32 10.39 5.13
CA LEU A 20 2.67 9.97 5.55
C LEU A 20 3.33 9.03 4.53
N LEU A 21 2.59 8.06 3.97
CA LEU A 21 3.09 7.19 2.89
C LEU A 21 3.42 7.98 1.61
N ASN A 22 2.64 9.00 1.28
CA ASN A 22 2.83 9.79 0.07
C ASN A 22 4.02 10.76 0.16
N VAL A 23 4.17 11.46 1.31
CA VAL A 23 5.28 12.41 1.52
C VAL A 23 6.58 11.74 1.93
N GLN A 24 6.53 10.47 2.35
CA GLN A 24 7.70 9.63 2.68
C GLN A 24 8.59 10.16 3.81
N SER A 25 8.12 11.15 4.58
CA SER A 25 8.87 11.73 5.69
C SER A 25 9.11 10.70 6.79
N PHE A 26 10.33 10.63 7.32
CA PHE A 26 10.74 9.67 8.35
C PHE A 26 10.71 8.19 7.92
N SER A 27 10.72 7.92 6.61
CA SER A 27 10.90 6.56 6.10
C SER A 27 12.24 5.98 6.55
N ASP A 28 12.22 4.76 7.07
CA ASP A 28 13.37 4.04 7.63
C ASP A 28 13.62 2.68 6.94
N ILE A 29 12.81 2.36 5.93
CA ILE A 29 12.96 1.20 5.05
C ILE A 29 12.51 1.53 3.62
N ASN A 30 13.15 0.91 2.63
CA ASN A 30 12.86 0.98 1.21
C ASN A 30 12.36 -0.38 0.73
N ILE A 31 11.12 -0.43 0.23
CA ILE A 31 10.59 -1.64 -0.40
C ILE A 31 10.85 -1.58 -1.90
N LYS A 32 11.52 -2.60 -2.43
CA LYS A 32 11.90 -2.72 -3.84
C LYS A 32 11.03 -3.76 -4.53
N CYS A 33 10.45 -3.40 -5.68
CA CYS A 33 9.61 -4.30 -6.47
C CYS A 33 9.61 -3.86 -7.94
N GLY A 34 9.91 -4.78 -8.86
CA GLY A 34 9.90 -4.49 -10.30
C GLY A 34 10.79 -3.31 -10.72
N GLY A 35 11.94 -3.11 -10.05
CA GLY A 35 12.85 -1.99 -10.30
C GLY A 35 12.40 -0.65 -9.72
N ILE A 36 11.27 -0.60 -9.01
CA ILE A 36 10.76 0.58 -8.32
C ILE A 36 11.04 0.46 -6.83
N THR A 37 11.49 1.56 -6.23
CA THR A 37 11.72 1.68 -4.79
C THR A 37 10.65 2.57 -4.15
N ILE A 38 10.06 2.10 -3.06
CA ILE A 38 9.05 2.81 -2.28
C ILE A 38 9.58 2.97 -0.84
N PRO A 39 9.97 4.19 -0.43
CA PRO A 39 10.25 4.51 0.97
C PRO A 39 9.03 4.27 1.86
N SER A 40 9.24 3.72 3.05
CA SER A 40 8.21 3.25 3.96
C SER A 40 8.69 3.20 5.42
N HIS A 41 7.79 2.84 6.33
CA HIS A 41 8.00 2.89 7.78
C HIS A 41 7.93 1.50 8.40
N LYS A 42 9.03 1.04 9.02
CA LYS A 42 9.14 -0.26 9.68
C LYS A 42 8.08 -0.46 10.74
N SER A 43 7.79 0.58 11.53
CA SER A 43 6.80 0.55 12.61
C SER A 43 5.40 0.24 12.09
N ILE A 44 4.96 0.93 11.04
CA ILE A 44 3.63 0.73 10.43
C ILE A 44 3.56 -0.65 9.78
N LEU A 45 4.55 -1.02 8.96
CA LEU A 45 4.56 -2.34 8.31
C LEU A 45 4.52 -3.49 9.32
N SER A 46 5.31 -3.39 10.40
CA SER A 46 5.37 -4.41 11.45
C SER A 46 4.07 -4.50 12.24
N ALA A 47 3.47 -3.36 12.58
CA ALA A 47 2.19 -3.33 13.30
C ALA A 47 1.02 -3.88 12.46
N ARG A 48 1.10 -3.77 11.13
CA ARG A 48 0.02 -4.12 10.20
C ARG A 48 0.21 -5.50 9.54
N SER A 49 1.37 -6.13 9.70
CA SER A 49 1.64 -7.46 9.18
C SER A 49 2.72 -8.18 10.00
N SER A 50 2.36 -9.32 10.58
CA SER A 50 3.31 -10.19 11.28
C SER A 50 4.41 -10.74 10.37
N VAL A 51 4.13 -10.89 9.07
CA VAL A 51 5.13 -11.29 8.07
C VAL A 51 6.19 -10.20 7.92
N PHE A 52 5.77 -8.94 7.73
CA PHE A 52 6.71 -7.82 7.66
C PHE A 52 7.48 -7.64 8.97
N ALA A 53 6.81 -7.77 10.12
CA ALA A 53 7.48 -7.69 11.42
C ALA A 53 8.61 -8.74 11.55
N THR A 54 8.32 -9.99 11.18
CA THR A 54 9.29 -11.08 11.22
C THR A 54 10.44 -10.85 10.23
N MET A 55 10.14 -10.43 9.00
CA MET A 55 11.15 -10.16 7.98
C MET A 55 12.08 -9.02 8.39
N ILE A 56 11.53 -7.91 8.88
CA ILE A 56 12.30 -6.73 9.31
C ILE A 56 13.20 -7.09 10.50
N HIS A 57 12.64 -7.76 11.52
CA HIS A 57 13.40 -8.20 12.68
C HIS A 57 14.55 -9.12 12.28
N ASN A 58 14.28 -10.11 11.42
CA ASN A 58 15.29 -11.06 10.97
C ASN A 58 16.41 -10.39 10.16
N LYS A 59 16.09 -9.44 9.27
CA LYS A 59 17.09 -8.68 8.53
C LYS A 59 17.99 -7.87 9.47
N GLN A 60 17.40 -7.13 10.41
CA GLN A 60 18.16 -6.32 11.37
C GLN A 60 19.13 -7.16 12.21
N MET A 61 18.76 -8.41 12.53
CA MET A 61 19.60 -9.30 13.33
C MET A 61 20.67 -10.05 12.50
N ARG A 62 20.41 -10.35 11.23
CA ARG A 62 21.30 -11.19 10.40
C ARG A 62 22.28 -10.40 9.55
N GLU A 63 21.83 -9.28 8.99
CA GLU A 63 22.58 -8.53 7.96
C GLU A 63 23.05 -7.17 8.48
N GLY A 64 22.78 -6.88 9.76
CA GLY A 64 22.99 -5.56 10.35
C GLY A 64 21.84 -4.60 10.03
N ILE A 65 22.07 -3.30 10.21
CA ILE A 65 21.04 -2.28 9.93
C ILE A 65 20.91 -2.13 8.41
N GLU A 66 20.06 -2.97 7.80
CA GLU A 66 19.61 -2.75 6.44
C GLU A 66 18.32 -1.92 6.41
N HIS A 67 18.25 -1.08 5.38
CA HIS A 67 17.13 -0.19 5.10
C HIS A 67 16.41 -0.61 3.82
N GLU A 68 16.60 -1.83 3.33
CA GLU A 68 16.05 -2.28 2.05
C GLU A 68 15.40 -3.66 2.16
N MET A 69 14.29 -3.85 1.44
CA MET A 69 13.57 -5.12 1.36
C MET A 69 13.04 -5.33 -0.05
N ASP A 70 13.45 -6.42 -0.69
CA ASP A 70 12.95 -6.79 -2.01
C ASP A 70 11.70 -7.67 -1.92
N ILE A 71 10.72 -7.39 -2.79
CA ILE A 71 9.49 -8.17 -2.98
C ILE A 71 9.40 -8.53 -4.46
N PHE A 72 9.51 -9.82 -4.77
CA PHE A 72 9.62 -10.32 -6.14
C PHE A 72 8.32 -10.93 -6.69
N ASP A 73 7.44 -11.45 -5.84
CA ASP A 73 6.25 -12.22 -6.25
C ASP A 73 4.98 -11.38 -6.36
N THR A 74 5.10 -10.10 -6.71
CA THR A 74 3.94 -9.19 -6.75
C THR A 74 4.16 -8.07 -7.75
N ASP A 75 3.10 -7.69 -8.47
CA ASP A 75 3.11 -6.52 -9.35
C ASP A 75 3.19 -5.22 -8.54
N ILE A 76 3.92 -4.23 -9.06
CA ILE A 76 4.07 -2.94 -8.40
C ILE A 76 2.73 -2.24 -8.11
N SER A 77 1.72 -2.44 -8.96
CA SER A 77 0.37 -1.91 -8.76
C SER A 77 -0.30 -2.53 -7.53
N VAL A 78 -0.16 -3.83 -7.34
CA VAL A 78 -0.69 -4.58 -6.20
C VAL A 78 0.07 -4.20 -4.93
N LEU A 79 1.40 -4.07 -5.00
CA LEU A 79 2.20 -3.61 -3.87
C LEU A 79 1.76 -2.21 -3.39
N LYS A 80 1.51 -1.27 -4.31
CA LYS A 80 1.02 0.07 -3.96
C LYS A 80 -0.36 0.02 -3.28
N ILE A 81 -1.26 -0.82 -3.75
CA ILE A 81 -2.58 -1.02 -3.11
C ILE A 81 -2.42 -1.63 -1.72
N MET A 82 -1.56 -2.64 -1.58
CA MET A 82 -1.26 -3.28 -0.30
C MET A 82 -0.71 -2.27 0.70
N LEU A 83 0.28 -1.46 0.31
CA LEU A 83 0.85 -0.43 1.18
C LEU A 83 -0.19 0.62 1.55
N LEU A 84 -0.98 1.12 0.59
CA LEU A 84 -2.07 2.05 0.91
C LEU A 84 -3.04 1.46 1.94
N HIS A 85 -3.40 0.19 1.79
CA HIS A 85 -4.25 -0.52 2.76
C HIS A 85 -3.59 -0.65 4.13
N MET A 86 -2.28 -0.93 4.20
CA MET A 86 -1.57 -1.03 5.48
C MET A 86 -1.62 0.28 6.26
N TYR A 87 -1.45 1.42 5.57
CA TYR A 87 -1.42 2.74 6.21
C TYR A 87 -2.81 3.28 6.52
N THR A 88 -3.79 3.06 5.65
CA THR A 88 -5.11 3.72 5.75
C THR A 88 -6.23 2.77 6.17
N GLY A 89 -6.03 1.46 6.10
CA GLY A 89 -7.11 0.47 6.22
C GLY A 89 -8.10 0.47 5.04
N LYS A 90 -7.97 1.38 4.07
CA LYS A 90 -8.86 1.49 2.91
C LYS A 90 -8.40 0.55 1.80
N LEU A 91 -9.33 -0.20 1.21
CA LEU A 91 -9.09 -0.98 -0.01
C LEU A 91 -9.60 -0.20 -1.21
N ALA A 92 -8.72 0.57 -1.84
CA ALA A 92 -9.04 1.29 -3.07
C ALA A 92 -8.94 0.38 -4.30
N ILE A 93 -9.82 -0.62 -4.41
CA ILE A 93 -9.92 -1.48 -5.62
C ILE A 93 -10.21 -0.65 -6.88
N ARG A 94 -10.69 0.60 -6.74
CA ARG A 94 -10.88 1.53 -7.87
C ARG A 94 -9.60 1.82 -8.68
N LEU A 95 -8.41 1.53 -8.18
CA LEU A 95 -7.18 1.59 -8.97
C LEU A 95 -7.12 0.54 -10.09
N PHE A 96 -7.84 -0.59 -9.97
CA PHE A 96 -8.01 -1.58 -11.04
C PHE A 96 -8.79 -1.02 -12.25
N LEU A 97 -9.74 -0.11 -12.00
CA LEU A 97 -10.68 0.36 -13.02
C LEU A 97 -10.09 1.42 -13.96
N ARG A 98 -9.09 2.21 -13.53
CA ARG A 98 -8.47 3.21 -14.43
C ARG A 98 -7.70 2.58 -15.60
N HIS A 99 -7.19 1.36 -15.44
CA HIS A 99 -6.52 0.61 -16.50
C HIS A 99 -7.45 -0.38 -17.23
N TRP A 100 -8.47 -0.91 -16.55
CA TRP A 100 -9.49 -1.77 -17.18
C TRP A 100 -10.44 -0.97 -18.10
N MET A 101 -10.84 0.24 -17.72
CA MET A 101 -11.74 1.07 -18.55
C MET A 101 -11.08 1.57 -19.84
N SER A 102 -9.75 1.63 -19.91
CA SER A 102 -9.02 1.94 -21.16
C SER A 102 -8.92 0.77 -22.13
N TRP A 103 -9.34 -0.43 -21.72
CA TRP A 103 -9.35 -1.64 -22.55
C TRP A 103 -10.76 -2.24 -22.69
N LEU A 104 -11.81 -1.43 -22.46
CA LEU A 104 -13.15 -1.78 -22.91
C LEU A 104 -13.18 -1.71 -24.44
N PRO A 105 -13.43 -2.82 -25.16
CA PRO A 105 -13.82 -2.73 -26.55
C PRO A 105 -15.06 -1.83 -26.59
N GLN A 106 -15.06 -0.82 -27.46
CA GLN A 106 -16.30 -0.18 -27.89
C GLN A 106 -17.14 -1.32 -28.49
N ILE A 107 -18.04 -1.92 -27.69
CA ILE A 107 -18.95 -2.94 -28.19
C ILE A 107 -19.80 -2.22 -29.23
N SER A 108 -19.43 -2.43 -30.49
CA SER A 108 -20.25 -2.06 -31.64
C SER A 108 -21.61 -2.71 -31.45
N THR A 109 -22.66 -1.90 -31.34
CA THR A 109 -24.06 -2.31 -31.22
C THR A 109 -24.63 -2.88 -32.53
N SER A 110 -23.83 -3.58 -33.33
CA SER A 110 -24.24 -4.08 -34.66
C SER A 110 -24.71 -5.53 -34.70
N CYS A 111 -25.05 -6.15 -33.57
CA CYS A 111 -25.69 -7.47 -33.56
C CYS A 111 -26.98 -7.44 -32.72
N LEU A 112 -27.99 -6.73 -33.22
CA LEU A 112 -29.40 -7.08 -33.01
C LEU A 112 -29.94 -7.45 -34.40
N ALA A 113 -29.84 -8.74 -34.71
CA ALA A 113 -30.71 -9.41 -35.67
C ALA A 113 -31.85 -10.07 -34.88
#